data_AF-A0A2Y9QXP0-F1
#
_entry.id   AF-A0A2Y9QXP0-F1
#
_cell.length_a   1.000
_cell.length_b   1.000
_cell.length_c   1.000
_cell.angle_alpha   90.00
_cell.angle_beta   90.00
_cell.angle_gamma   90.00
#
_symmetry.space_group_name_H-M   'P 1'
#
loop_
_entity.id
_entity.type
_entity.pdbx_description
1 polymer ?
#
loop_
_entity_poly.entity_id
_entity_poly.type
_entity_poly.pdbx_seq_one_letter_code
_entity_poly.pdbx_strand_id
1 'polypeptide(L)'
;MDDQPDPETLNENSELLFSFGVIADIQYADLEDGYNFQGNRRRYYRHSLHHLQDAIEDWKKESNIPCCVLQLGDIIDGYNAQYQASEKSLELVMNTFEMLKVPVHHTWGNHEFYNFSRDYLTNSKLNTKFLEDQIVHHPETIPSENYYAYHFVPFPKFRFILLDSYDLSVLGMDQSSPKYQQCMKILKEHNPNAELNSPQGLSEPQFVQFNGGFSQEQLNWLNEVLTFSDTNQEKVVIVKTVDYIVLHLSGSSDLNAFG
;
A
#
# COMPACT_ATOMS: atom_id res chain seq x y z
N MET A 1 7.43 -42.01 -36.76
CA MET A 1 8.47 -41.06 -36.35
C MET A 1 8.37 -39.96 -37.40
N ASP A 2 7.61 -38.88 -37.19
CA ASP A 2 7.42 -38.14 -35.93
C ASP A 2 5.99 -37.59 -35.83
N ASP A 3 5.31 -37.94 -34.73
CA ASP A 3 4.14 -37.20 -34.24
C ASP A 3 4.69 -36.07 -33.35
N GLN A 4 4.69 -34.84 -33.86
CA GLN A 4 4.81 -33.67 -33.01
C GLN A 4 3.45 -33.39 -32.37
N PRO A 5 3.36 -33.21 -31.05
CA PRO A 5 2.13 -32.77 -30.43
C PRO A 5 1.83 -31.33 -30.84
N ASP A 6 0.61 -31.11 -31.31
CA ASP A 6 0.01 -29.81 -31.56
C ASP A 6 0.13 -28.96 -30.28
N PRO A 7 0.63 -27.71 -30.32
CA PRO A 7 0.67 -26.87 -29.14
C PRO A 7 -0.75 -26.65 -28.65
N GLU A 8 -1.00 -27.05 -27.40
CA GLU A 8 -2.27 -26.86 -26.69
C GLU A 8 -2.82 -25.47 -27.01
N THR A 9 -3.90 -25.44 -27.79
CA THR A 9 -4.75 -24.26 -27.94
C THR A 9 -5.21 -23.89 -26.54
N LEU A 10 -4.59 -22.86 -25.97
CA LEU A 10 -5.07 -22.20 -24.75
C LEU A 10 -6.54 -21.89 -24.97
N ASN A 11 -7.37 -22.49 -24.13
CA ASN A 11 -8.81 -22.42 -24.21
C ASN A 11 -9.24 -20.94 -24.05
N GLU A 12 -9.50 -20.24 -25.15
CA GLU A 12 -9.96 -18.82 -25.19
C GLU A 12 -11.43 -18.68 -24.76
N ASN A 13 -11.80 -19.30 -23.63
CA ASN A 13 -13.07 -19.08 -22.94
C ASN A 13 -12.78 -18.77 -21.46
N SER A 14 -11.89 -17.80 -21.19
CA SER A 14 -11.77 -17.28 -19.84
C SER A 14 -12.96 -16.38 -19.53
N GLU A 15 -13.93 -16.89 -18.78
CA GLU A 15 -15.01 -16.09 -18.23
C GLU A 15 -14.44 -15.02 -17.28
N LEU A 16 -14.76 -13.74 -17.52
CA LEU A 16 -14.40 -12.66 -16.61
C LEU A 16 -15.24 -12.80 -15.33
N LEU A 17 -14.55 -13.01 -14.20
CA LEU A 17 -15.22 -13.16 -12.90
C LEU A 17 -15.59 -11.81 -12.27
N PHE A 18 -14.62 -10.90 -12.21
CA PHE A 18 -14.80 -9.53 -11.73
C PHE A 18 -13.63 -8.66 -12.22
N SER A 19 -13.77 -7.34 -12.10
CA SER A 19 -12.73 -6.35 -12.38
C SER A 19 -12.55 -5.44 -11.16
N PHE A 20 -11.34 -4.90 -10.97
CA PHE A 20 -11.05 -3.87 -9.98
C PHE A 20 -10.02 -2.90 -10.56
N GLY A 21 -10.08 -1.63 -10.18
CA GLY A 21 -9.13 -0.61 -10.59
C GLY A 21 -7.91 -0.60 -9.69
N VAL A 22 -6.75 -0.22 -10.21
CA VAL A 22 -5.52 0.00 -9.42
C VAL A 22 -4.86 1.29 -9.88
N ILE A 23 -4.49 2.14 -8.93
CA ILE A 23 -3.67 3.34 -9.18
C ILE A 23 -2.69 3.52 -8.03
N ALA A 24 -1.49 4.00 -8.31
CA ALA A 24 -0.41 4.16 -7.34
C ALA A 24 0.30 5.50 -7.55
N ASP A 25 0.93 6.01 -6.49
CA ASP A 25 1.85 7.16 -6.55
C ASP A 25 1.29 8.36 -7.30
N ILE A 26 0.03 8.73 -7.03
CA ILE A 26 -0.58 9.93 -7.61
C ILE A 26 0.29 11.15 -7.25
N GLN A 27 0.78 11.22 -6.01
CA GLN A 27 1.71 12.22 -5.51
C GLN A 27 1.36 13.64 -6.01
N TYR A 28 0.08 14.01 -5.94
CA TYR A 28 -0.38 15.32 -6.40
C TYR A 28 0.23 16.43 -5.54
N ALA A 29 0.69 17.51 -6.19
CA ALA A 29 0.99 18.78 -5.57
C ALA A 29 0.80 19.92 -6.59
N ASP A 30 0.37 21.09 -6.12
CA ASP A 30 0.24 22.29 -6.96
C ASP A 30 1.61 22.95 -7.22
N LEU A 31 2.53 22.20 -7.82
CA LEU A 31 3.92 22.57 -8.05
C LEU A 31 4.33 22.34 -9.51
N GLU A 32 5.35 23.07 -9.96
CA GLU A 32 6.02 22.77 -11.22
C GLU A 32 6.66 21.38 -11.19
N ASP A 33 6.78 20.75 -12.36
CA ASP A 33 7.42 19.45 -12.49
C ASP A 33 8.80 19.42 -11.83
N GLY A 34 9.05 18.37 -11.06
CA GLY A 34 10.29 18.17 -10.33
C GLY A 34 10.98 16.88 -10.71
N TYR A 35 11.83 16.40 -9.81
CA TYR A 35 12.53 15.12 -9.94
C TYR A 35 12.40 14.33 -8.64
N ASN A 36 12.54 13.01 -8.73
CA ASN A 36 12.69 12.17 -7.56
C ASN A 36 13.98 12.52 -6.78
N PHE A 37 14.12 11.95 -5.57
CA PHE A 37 15.28 12.18 -4.70
C PHE A 37 16.63 11.96 -5.39
N GLN A 38 16.72 10.97 -6.29
CA GLN A 38 17.95 10.66 -7.05
C GLN A 38 18.20 11.59 -8.25
N GLY A 39 17.27 12.48 -8.58
CA GLY A 39 17.38 13.40 -9.72
C GLY A 39 17.29 12.73 -11.09
N ASN A 40 16.93 11.45 -11.17
CA ASN A 40 16.98 10.65 -12.40
C ASN A 40 15.61 10.37 -13.02
N ARG A 41 14.51 10.65 -12.31
CA ARG A 41 13.14 10.52 -12.83
C ARG A 41 12.37 11.81 -12.60
N ARG A 42 11.70 12.28 -13.65
CA ARG A 42 10.83 13.45 -13.59
C ARG A 42 9.52 13.11 -12.86
N ARG A 43 9.04 14.04 -12.03
CA ARG A 43 7.74 13.98 -11.34
C ARG A 43 6.82 15.06 -11.88
N TYR A 44 5.61 14.68 -12.29
CA TYR A 44 4.63 15.57 -12.93
C TYR A 44 3.49 15.92 -11.96
N TYR A 45 3.79 16.72 -10.92
CA TYR A 45 2.91 16.88 -9.75
C TYR A 45 1.49 17.37 -10.05
N ARG A 46 1.32 18.42 -10.87
CA ARG A 46 -0.02 18.90 -11.26
C ARG A 46 -0.70 17.97 -12.25
N HIS A 47 0.09 17.34 -13.11
CA HIS A 47 -0.45 16.50 -14.17
C HIS A 47 -0.98 15.16 -13.65
N SER A 48 -0.52 14.69 -12.49
CA SER A 48 -1.03 13.47 -11.88
C SER A 48 -2.52 13.51 -11.56
N LEU A 49 -3.08 14.70 -11.28
CA LEU A 49 -4.52 14.85 -11.12
C LEU A 49 -5.27 14.56 -12.43
N HIS A 50 -4.73 14.97 -13.57
CA HIS A 50 -5.32 14.68 -14.87
C HIS A 50 -5.24 13.17 -15.16
N HIS A 51 -4.13 12.51 -14.82
CA HIS A 51 -4.04 11.06 -14.92
C HIS A 51 -5.07 10.32 -14.04
N LEU A 52 -5.34 10.81 -12.83
CA LEU A 52 -6.41 10.26 -12.01
C LEU A 52 -7.78 10.46 -12.65
N GLN A 53 -8.06 11.65 -13.20
CA GLN A 53 -9.31 11.93 -13.90
C GLN A 53 -9.50 11.01 -15.11
N ASP A 54 -8.46 10.85 -15.94
CA ASP A 54 -8.48 9.97 -17.10
C ASP A 54 -8.71 8.51 -16.70
N ALA A 55 -8.01 8.02 -15.67
CA ALA A 55 -8.20 6.66 -15.16
C ALA A 55 -9.64 6.42 -14.68
N ILE A 56 -10.24 7.40 -13.97
CA ILE A 56 -11.63 7.31 -13.52
C ILE A 56 -12.59 7.31 -14.71
N GLU A 57 -12.36 8.15 -15.72
CA GLU A 57 -13.21 8.18 -16.91
C GLU A 57 -13.09 6.90 -17.73
N ASP A 58 -11.92 6.28 -17.78
CA ASP A 58 -11.72 4.99 -18.44
C ASP A 58 -12.44 3.87 -17.68
N TRP A 59 -12.29 3.79 -16.35
CA TRP A 59 -13.03 2.81 -15.53
C TRP A 59 -14.55 2.93 -15.66
N LYS A 60 -15.08 4.14 -15.86
CA LYS A 60 -16.53 4.36 -16.10
C LYS A 60 -17.00 3.91 -17.48
N LYS A 61 -16.11 3.85 -18.47
CA LYS A 61 -16.43 3.44 -19.85
C LYS A 61 -16.25 1.95 -20.08
N GLU A 62 -15.55 1.26 -19.17
CA GLU A 62 -15.39 -0.18 -19.24
C GLU A 62 -16.74 -0.90 -19.29
N SER A 63 -16.81 -1.95 -20.10
CA SER A 63 -18.01 -2.79 -20.20
C SER A 63 -18.32 -3.49 -18.88
N ASN A 64 -17.29 -3.77 -18.07
CA ASN A 64 -17.39 -4.33 -16.74
C ASN A 64 -16.78 -3.34 -15.74
N ILE A 65 -17.65 -2.52 -15.14
CA ILE A 65 -17.25 -1.51 -14.16
C ILE A 65 -16.53 -2.21 -12.99
N PRO A 66 -15.34 -1.73 -12.59
CA PRO A 66 -14.61 -2.23 -11.44
C PRO A 66 -15.48 -2.33 -10.19
N CYS A 67 -15.48 -3.45 -9.47
CA CYS A 67 -16.23 -3.58 -8.22
C CYS A 67 -15.67 -2.70 -7.09
N CYS A 68 -14.39 -2.38 -7.16
CA CYS A 68 -13.68 -1.45 -6.28
C CYS A 68 -12.45 -0.88 -7.00
N VAL A 69 -11.79 0.09 -6.36
CA VAL A 69 -10.49 0.62 -6.76
C VAL A 69 -9.51 0.50 -5.61
N LEU A 70 -8.29 0.04 -5.88
CA LEU A 70 -7.17 0.07 -4.96
C LEU A 70 -6.29 1.29 -5.28
N GLN A 71 -6.17 2.21 -4.33
CA GLN A 71 -5.19 3.29 -4.39
C GLN A 71 -4.01 2.92 -3.47
N LEU A 72 -2.85 2.67 -4.08
CA LEU A 72 -1.69 2.04 -3.43
C LEU A 72 -0.79 3.03 -2.68
N GLY A 73 -1.38 4.01 -2.01
CA GLY A 73 -0.67 5.01 -1.21
C GLY A 73 -0.05 6.12 -2.05
N ASP A 74 0.61 7.04 -1.35
CA ASP A 74 1.25 8.22 -1.90
C ASP A 74 0.29 9.06 -2.76
N ILE A 75 -0.87 9.41 -2.20
CA ILE A 75 -1.96 10.12 -2.89
C ILE A 75 -1.61 11.58 -3.20
N ILE A 76 -0.87 12.24 -2.30
CA ILE A 76 -0.37 13.60 -2.44
C ILE A 76 1.13 13.64 -2.13
N ASP A 77 1.89 14.51 -2.78
CA ASP A 77 3.34 14.58 -2.55
C ASP A 77 3.65 15.20 -1.16
N GLY A 78 4.83 14.88 -0.60
CA GLY A 78 5.29 15.34 0.72
C GLY A 78 5.64 16.82 0.71
N TYR A 79 5.90 17.40 -0.46
CA TYR A 79 6.07 18.84 -0.59
C TYR A 79 4.83 19.63 -0.17
N ASN A 80 3.63 19.07 -0.25
CA ASN A 80 2.44 19.77 0.24
C ASN A 80 2.58 20.19 1.72
N ALA A 81 3.22 19.36 2.57
CA ALA A 81 3.49 19.70 3.96
C ALA A 81 4.41 20.92 4.08
N GLN A 82 5.45 21.01 3.24
CA GLN A 82 6.40 22.12 3.22
C GLN A 82 5.73 23.44 2.82
N TYR A 83 4.73 23.38 1.95
CA TYR A 83 3.95 24.54 1.50
C TYR A 83 2.63 24.74 2.26
N GLN A 84 2.38 23.99 3.35
CA GLN A 84 1.14 24.05 4.15
C GLN A 84 -0.13 23.85 3.30
N ALA A 85 -0.06 22.97 2.31
CA ALA A 85 -1.10 22.70 1.33
C ALA A 85 -1.73 21.30 1.47
N SER A 86 -1.30 20.48 2.45
CA SER A 86 -1.66 19.07 2.56
C SER A 86 -3.16 18.81 2.54
N GLU A 87 -3.95 19.50 3.38
CA GLU A 87 -5.40 19.30 3.46
C GLU A 87 -6.10 19.71 2.16
N LYS A 88 -5.73 20.86 1.60
CA LYS A 88 -6.29 21.38 0.34
C LYS A 88 -5.98 20.44 -0.83
N SER A 89 -4.75 19.95 -0.91
CA SER A 89 -4.32 19.02 -1.95
C SER A 89 -5.03 17.67 -1.79
N LEU A 90 -5.16 17.17 -0.56
CA LEU A 90 -5.91 15.95 -0.29
C LEU A 90 -7.39 16.11 -0.68
N GLU A 91 -8.04 17.19 -0.26
CA GLU A 91 -9.44 17.46 -0.61
C GLU A 91 -9.66 17.46 -2.12
N LEU A 92 -8.76 18.09 -2.88
CA LEU A 92 -8.85 18.16 -4.33
C LEU A 92 -8.72 16.77 -5.00
N VAL A 93 -7.80 15.92 -4.53
CA VAL A 93 -7.69 14.54 -5.02
C VAL A 93 -8.90 13.70 -4.59
N MET A 94 -9.37 13.83 -3.35
CA MET A 94 -10.54 13.10 -2.85
C MET A 94 -11.83 13.47 -3.61
N ASN A 95 -12.04 14.76 -3.91
CA ASN A 95 -13.17 15.21 -4.72
C ASN A 95 -13.15 14.60 -6.13
N THR A 96 -11.97 14.26 -6.64
CA THR A 96 -11.82 13.56 -7.92
C THR A 96 -12.28 12.10 -7.78
N PHE A 97 -11.92 11.41 -6.70
CA PHE A 97 -12.41 10.06 -6.40
C PHE A 97 -13.93 9.99 -6.17
N GLU A 98 -14.58 11.05 -5.68
CA GLU A 98 -16.05 11.11 -5.50
C GLU A 98 -16.85 10.96 -6.82
N MET A 99 -16.16 11.08 -7.96
CA MET A 99 -16.72 10.79 -9.27
C MET A 99 -16.97 9.29 -9.50
N LEU A 100 -16.27 8.40 -8.79
CA LEU A 100 -16.53 6.97 -8.80
C LEU A 100 -17.78 6.64 -7.99
N LYS A 101 -18.48 5.57 -8.39
CA LYS A 101 -19.64 5.02 -7.67
C LYS A 101 -19.36 3.68 -7.00
N VAL A 102 -18.08 3.36 -6.87
CA VAL A 102 -17.57 2.10 -6.33
C VAL A 102 -16.60 2.43 -5.20
N PRO A 103 -16.46 1.55 -4.20
CA PRO A 103 -15.54 1.78 -3.08
C PRO A 103 -14.09 1.95 -3.55
N VAL A 104 -13.37 2.86 -2.91
CA VAL A 104 -11.93 3.03 -3.08
C VAL A 104 -11.27 2.60 -1.78
N HIS A 105 -10.27 1.73 -1.85
CA HIS A 105 -9.47 1.29 -0.71
C HIS A 105 -8.12 2.01 -0.77
N HIS A 106 -7.79 2.75 0.29
CA HIS A 106 -6.59 3.56 0.37
C HIS A 106 -5.57 2.86 1.26
N THR A 107 -4.38 2.54 0.73
CA THR A 107 -3.21 2.24 1.58
C THR A 107 -2.52 3.54 1.98
N TRP A 108 -1.73 3.49 3.04
CA TRP A 108 -0.91 4.62 3.49
C TRP A 108 0.56 4.36 3.16
N GLY A 109 1.18 5.31 2.48
CA GLY A 109 2.58 5.37 2.09
C GLY A 109 3.38 6.37 2.91
N ASN A 110 4.66 6.51 2.59
CA ASN A 110 5.52 7.49 3.24
C ASN A 110 5.01 8.91 3.00
N HIS A 111 4.43 9.20 1.83
CA HIS A 111 3.94 10.53 1.55
C HIS A 111 2.69 10.91 2.35
N GLU A 112 1.85 9.94 2.73
CA GLU A 112 0.81 10.19 3.74
C GLU A 112 1.45 10.62 5.07
N PHE A 113 2.49 9.92 5.52
CA PHE A 113 3.18 10.22 6.78
C PHE A 113 4.12 11.44 6.74
N TYR A 114 4.48 11.94 5.55
CA TYR A 114 5.12 13.25 5.40
C TYR A 114 4.12 14.39 5.60
N ASN A 115 2.86 14.17 5.27
CA ASN A 115 1.81 15.18 5.32
C ASN A 115 1.02 15.18 6.63
N PHE A 116 0.80 14.00 7.21
CA PHE A 116 -0.18 13.81 8.27
C PHE A 116 0.34 12.91 9.38
N SER A 117 -0.14 13.15 10.60
CA SER A 117 0.03 12.19 11.69
C SER A 117 -0.87 10.98 11.48
N ARG A 118 -0.52 9.86 12.12
CA ARG A 118 -1.36 8.65 12.12
C ARG A 118 -2.76 8.93 12.69
N ASP A 119 -2.85 9.72 13.76
CA ASP A 119 -4.13 10.15 14.34
C ASP A 119 -4.99 10.94 13.33
N TYR A 120 -4.37 11.82 12.53
CA TYR A 120 -5.09 12.53 11.48
C TYR A 120 -5.62 11.55 10.43
N LEU A 121 -4.76 10.65 9.93
CA LEU A 121 -5.12 9.68 8.90
C LEU A 121 -6.29 8.78 9.34
N THR A 122 -6.28 8.30 10.58
CA THR A 122 -7.36 7.50 11.18
C THR A 122 -8.70 8.24 11.21
N ASN A 123 -8.70 9.58 11.28
CA ASN A 123 -9.90 10.41 11.28
C ASN A 123 -10.21 11.05 9.91
N SER A 124 -9.47 10.68 8.86
CA SER A 124 -9.57 11.28 7.53
C SER A 124 -10.37 10.42 6.55
N LYS A 125 -10.67 10.97 5.36
CA LYS A 125 -11.25 10.21 4.23
C LYS A 125 -10.34 9.08 3.72
N LEU A 126 -9.05 9.06 4.09
CA LEU A 126 -8.12 7.99 3.74
C LEU A 126 -8.23 6.76 4.66
N ASN A 127 -8.99 6.83 5.76
CA ASN A 127 -9.30 5.65 6.55
C ASN A 127 -10.48 4.90 5.93
N THR A 128 -10.18 3.84 5.18
CA THR A 128 -11.17 2.98 4.54
C THR A 128 -11.32 1.63 5.24
N LYS A 129 -10.83 1.50 6.48
CA LYS A 129 -10.96 0.27 7.29
C LYS A 129 -12.42 -0.13 7.53
N PHE A 130 -13.35 0.82 7.50
CA PHE A 130 -14.80 0.54 7.60
C PHE A 130 -15.35 -0.30 6.44
N LEU A 131 -14.58 -0.51 5.36
CA LEU A 131 -14.91 -1.41 4.25
C LEU A 131 -14.45 -2.86 4.48
N GLU A 132 -13.89 -3.17 5.65
CA GLU A 132 -13.45 -4.52 5.98
C GLU A 132 -14.60 -5.52 6.06
N ASP A 133 -14.31 -6.78 5.73
CA ASP A 133 -15.19 -7.90 6.03
C ASP A 133 -14.80 -8.57 7.34
N GLN A 134 -15.79 -9.22 7.95
CA GLN A 134 -15.61 -9.97 9.18
C GLN A 134 -15.83 -11.46 8.92
N ILE A 135 -14.89 -12.30 9.35
CA ILE A 135 -15.05 -13.74 9.29
C ILE A 135 -15.72 -14.20 10.58
N VAL A 136 -16.97 -14.65 10.45
CA VAL A 136 -17.78 -15.12 11.58
C VAL A 136 -17.07 -16.31 12.26
N HIS A 137 -16.98 -16.27 13.60
CA HIS A 137 -16.33 -17.28 14.44
C HIS A 137 -14.80 -17.38 14.34
N HIS A 138 -14.14 -16.42 13.70
CA HIS A 138 -12.68 -16.36 13.57
C HIS A 138 -12.11 -15.02 14.10
N PRO A 139 -12.17 -14.75 15.42
CA PRO A 139 -11.73 -13.48 16.01
C PRO A 139 -10.24 -13.18 15.77
N GLU A 140 -9.41 -14.19 15.55
CA GLU A 140 -7.99 -14.07 15.20
C GLU A 140 -7.74 -13.37 13.85
N THR A 141 -8.75 -13.33 12.99
CA THR A 141 -8.70 -12.63 11.69
C THR A 141 -9.10 -11.15 11.79
N ILE A 142 -9.43 -10.67 12.99
CA ILE A 142 -9.74 -9.26 13.25
C ILE A 142 -8.40 -8.52 13.47
N PRO A 143 -8.09 -7.49 12.68
CA PRO A 143 -6.85 -6.73 12.83
C PRO A 143 -6.84 -5.93 14.14
N SER A 144 -5.65 -5.80 14.73
CA SER A 144 -5.43 -4.92 15.87
C SER A 144 -5.65 -3.44 15.50
N GLU A 145 -5.90 -2.60 16.50
CA GLU A 145 -5.95 -1.14 16.34
C GLU A 145 -4.54 -0.50 16.30
N ASN A 146 -3.49 -1.29 16.51
CA ASN A 146 -2.10 -0.82 16.53
C ASN A 146 -1.52 -0.51 15.14
N TYR A 147 -2.18 -0.98 14.07
CA TYR A 147 -1.76 -0.82 12.68
C TYR A 147 -2.97 -0.63 11.77
N TYR A 148 -2.76 -0.01 10.60
CA TYR A 148 -3.81 0.20 9.60
C TYR A 148 -3.81 -0.92 8.54
N ALA A 149 -4.37 -2.07 8.92
CA ALA A 149 -4.52 -3.22 8.04
C ALA A 149 -5.92 -3.81 8.17
N TYR A 150 -6.42 -4.40 7.08
CA TYR A 150 -7.72 -5.07 7.05
C TYR A 150 -7.84 -5.96 5.81
N HIS A 151 -8.87 -6.82 5.79
CA HIS A 151 -9.20 -7.65 4.63
C HIS A 151 -10.66 -7.47 4.21
N PHE A 152 -10.97 -7.79 2.96
CA PHE A 152 -12.32 -7.75 2.40
C PHE A 152 -12.45 -8.73 1.22
N VAL A 153 -13.68 -9.04 0.81
CA VAL A 153 -14.03 -10.04 -0.21
C VAL A 153 -14.83 -9.35 -1.32
N PRO A 154 -14.17 -8.82 -2.37
CA PRO A 154 -14.87 -8.15 -3.48
C PRO A 154 -15.65 -9.11 -4.38
N PHE A 155 -15.32 -10.40 -4.36
CA PHE A 155 -15.96 -11.43 -5.16
C PHE A 155 -15.86 -12.79 -4.46
N PRO A 156 -16.84 -13.70 -4.59
CA PRO A 156 -16.78 -15.02 -3.96
C PRO A 156 -15.45 -15.73 -4.22
N LYS A 157 -14.82 -16.21 -3.14
CA LYS A 157 -13.50 -16.88 -3.16
C LYS A 157 -12.32 -15.97 -3.53
N PHE A 158 -12.46 -14.65 -3.52
CA PHE A 158 -11.34 -13.71 -3.65
C PHE A 158 -11.28 -12.82 -2.43
N ARG A 159 -10.16 -12.87 -1.69
CA ARG A 159 -9.91 -12.04 -0.52
C ARG A 159 -8.78 -11.06 -0.81
N PHE A 160 -9.00 -9.81 -0.49
CA PHE A 160 -8.01 -8.75 -0.62
C PHE A 160 -7.56 -8.36 0.79
N ILE A 161 -6.25 -8.19 0.98
CA ILE A 161 -5.65 -7.87 2.27
C ILE A 161 -4.81 -6.61 2.10
N LEU A 162 -5.17 -5.53 2.78
CA LEU A 162 -4.39 -4.31 2.86
C LEU A 162 -3.47 -4.38 4.08
N LEU A 163 -2.18 -4.13 3.87
CA LEU A 163 -1.16 -4.11 4.92
C LEU A 163 -0.67 -2.69 5.21
N ASP A 164 -0.39 -2.43 6.49
CA ASP A 164 0.31 -1.23 6.94
C ASP A 164 1.81 -1.43 6.77
N SER A 165 2.35 -0.94 5.66
CA SER A 165 3.79 -1.02 5.36
C SER A 165 4.65 -0.10 6.23
N TYR A 166 4.02 0.73 7.06
CA TYR A 166 4.67 1.68 7.98
C TYR A 166 4.30 1.38 9.44
N ASP A 167 3.79 0.18 9.71
CA ASP A 167 3.58 -0.35 11.05
C ASP A 167 4.90 -0.33 11.84
N LEU A 168 6.00 -0.71 11.22
CA LEU A 168 7.36 -0.45 11.70
C LEU A 168 8.05 0.58 10.80
N SER A 169 8.09 1.84 11.23
CA SER A 169 8.79 2.91 10.53
C SER A 169 9.20 4.00 11.52
N VAL A 170 10.12 4.86 11.09
CA VAL A 170 10.41 6.13 11.77
C VAL A 170 9.46 7.25 11.32
N LEU A 171 8.66 7.00 10.28
CA LEU A 171 7.59 7.89 9.83
C LEU A 171 6.27 7.54 10.52
N GLY A 172 5.41 8.54 10.71
CA GLY A 172 4.05 8.31 11.24
C GLY A 172 3.99 7.85 12.70
N MET A 173 5.08 7.97 13.45
CA MET A 173 5.16 7.62 14.87
C MET A 173 5.61 8.79 15.74
N ASP A 174 5.14 8.81 16.99
CA ASP A 174 5.67 9.69 18.02
C ASP A 174 7.12 9.30 18.34
N GLN A 175 8.03 10.28 18.27
CA GLN A 175 9.45 10.07 18.52
C GLN A 175 9.75 9.61 19.96
N SER A 176 8.86 9.88 20.90
CA SER A 176 8.95 9.41 22.29
C SER A 176 8.53 7.95 22.46
N SER A 177 7.89 7.34 21.46
CA SER A 177 7.38 5.97 21.56
C SER A 177 8.50 4.93 21.54
N PRO A 178 8.39 3.82 22.31
CA PRO A 178 9.35 2.72 22.24
C PRO A 178 9.50 2.14 20.83
N LYS A 179 8.40 2.09 20.07
CA LYS A 179 8.35 1.58 18.70
C LYS A 179 9.21 2.42 17.75
N TYR A 180 9.10 3.75 17.83
CA TYR A 180 9.96 4.66 17.05
C TYR A 180 11.44 4.48 17.41
N GLN A 181 11.77 4.43 18.71
CA GLN A 181 13.15 4.27 19.17
C GLN A 181 13.77 2.96 18.66
N GLN A 182 13.00 1.88 18.64
CA GLN A 182 13.42 0.61 18.08
C GLN A 182 13.62 0.68 16.56
N CYS A 183 12.66 1.25 15.82
CA CYS A 183 12.78 1.40 14.36
C CYS A 183 13.99 2.28 13.98
N MET A 184 14.21 3.38 14.71
CA MET A 184 15.35 4.28 14.52
C MET A 184 16.68 3.59 14.81
N LYS A 185 16.73 2.73 15.84
CA LYS A 185 17.90 1.93 16.15
C LYS A 185 18.23 0.97 15.00
N ILE A 186 17.25 0.19 14.53
CA ILE A 186 17.45 -0.77 13.43
C ILE A 186 17.86 -0.04 12.15
N LEU A 187 17.21 1.08 11.83
CA LEU A 187 17.55 1.90 10.67
C LEU A 187 19.01 2.35 10.72
N LYS A 188 19.48 2.88 11.86
CA LYS A 188 20.86 3.35 12.03
C LYS A 188 21.90 2.22 12.08
N GLU A 189 21.51 1.01 12.48
CA GLU A 189 22.38 -0.16 12.43
C GLU A 189 22.69 -0.57 10.98
N HIS A 190 21.73 -0.43 10.07
CA HIS A 190 21.87 -0.83 8.66
C HIS A 190 22.21 0.35 7.73
N ASN A 191 21.93 1.57 8.16
CA ASN A 191 22.15 2.79 7.39
C ASN A 191 23.02 3.80 8.17
N PRO A 192 24.35 3.78 7.95
CA PRO A 192 25.27 4.72 8.58
C PRO A 192 25.30 6.10 7.91
N ASN A 193 24.49 6.34 6.87
CA ASN A 193 24.50 7.61 6.15
C ASN A 193 23.93 8.74 7.02
N ALA A 194 24.48 9.94 6.86
CA ALA A 194 23.93 11.13 7.52
C ALA A 194 22.54 11.49 6.95
N GLU A 195 22.36 11.33 5.64
CA GLU A 195 21.08 11.40 4.96
C GLU A 195 20.46 10.00 4.92
N LEU A 196 19.51 9.74 5.82
CA LEU A 196 18.90 8.41 6.01
C LEU A 196 18.01 7.98 4.84
N ASN A 197 17.64 8.89 3.93
CA ASN A 197 16.98 8.53 2.68
C ASN A 197 17.95 8.03 1.60
N SER A 198 19.27 8.15 1.80
CA SER A 198 20.24 7.71 0.81
C SER A 198 20.50 6.20 0.92
N PRO A 199 20.27 5.40 -0.14
CA PRO A 199 20.67 3.99 -0.19
C PRO A 199 22.14 3.82 -0.60
N GLN A 200 22.87 4.91 -0.86
CA GLN A 200 24.22 4.85 -1.40
C GLN A 200 25.17 4.16 -0.41
N GLY A 201 25.87 3.12 -0.89
CA GLY A 201 26.86 2.39 -0.10
C GLY A 201 26.27 1.39 0.90
N LEU A 202 24.95 1.21 0.95
CA LEU A 202 24.31 0.21 1.81
C LEU A 202 24.43 -1.19 1.17
N SER A 203 24.74 -2.19 1.99
CA SER A 203 24.62 -3.61 1.60
C SER A 203 23.15 -4.00 1.42
N GLU A 204 22.29 -3.38 2.22
CA GLU A 204 20.84 -3.60 2.25
C GLU A 204 20.15 -2.27 1.93
N PRO A 205 20.01 -1.93 0.63
CA PRO A 205 19.55 -0.62 0.17
C PRO A 205 18.11 -0.28 0.59
N GLN A 206 17.35 -1.26 1.09
CA GLN A 206 16.01 -1.08 1.62
C GLN A 206 15.98 -0.38 2.98
N PHE A 207 17.06 -0.36 3.77
CA PHE A 207 17.09 0.33 5.07
C PHE A 207 17.26 1.84 4.92
N VAL A 208 16.24 2.50 4.39
CA VAL A 208 16.19 3.96 4.20
C VAL A 208 14.96 4.53 4.90
N GLN A 209 15.05 5.80 5.31
CA GLN A 209 14.03 6.44 6.14
C GLN A 209 12.63 6.50 5.49
N PHE A 210 12.57 6.55 4.15
CA PHE A 210 11.29 6.55 3.43
C PHE A 210 10.61 5.17 3.36
N ASN A 211 11.27 4.11 3.81
CA ASN A 211 10.69 2.76 3.88
C ASN A 211 10.10 2.47 5.27
N GLY A 212 9.47 1.31 5.37
CA GLY A 212 8.98 0.73 6.60
C GLY A 212 8.99 -0.79 6.54
N GLY A 213 8.36 -1.42 7.53
CA GLY A 213 8.18 -2.85 7.61
C GLY A 213 6.94 -3.22 8.43
N PHE A 214 6.74 -4.53 8.59
CA PHE A 214 5.58 -5.11 9.25
C PHE A 214 5.97 -5.62 10.63
N SER A 215 5.18 -5.32 11.66
CA SER A 215 5.41 -5.90 12.99
C SER A 215 5.06 -7.39 13.01
N GLN A 216 5.62 -8.11 13.98
CA GLN A 216 5.25 -9.51 14.20
C GLN A 216 3.75 -9.66 14.49
N GLU A 217 3.12 -8.68 15.15
CA GLU A 217 1.68 -8.67 15.42
C GLU A 217 0.88 -8.66 14.11
N GLN A 218 1.25 -7.81 13.15
CA GLN A 218 0.61 -7.74 11.84
C GLN A 218 0.88 -8.99 11.00
N LEU A 219 2.11 -9.54 11.04
CA LEU A 219 2.45 -10.77 10.32
C LEU A 219 1.71 -11.99 10.87
N ASN A 220 1.52 -12.07 12.18
CA ASN A 220 0.72 -13.13 12.80
C ASN A 220 -0.75 -13.03 12.36
N TRP A 221 -1.34 -11.82 12.40
CA TRP A 221 -2.69 -11.60 11.88
C TRP A 221 -2.83 -11.98 10.40
N LEU A 222 -1.88 -11.56 9.56
CA LEU A 222 -1.84 -11.94 8.15
C LEU A 222 -1.83 -13.47 8.00
N ASN A 223 -1.01 -14.18 8.79
CA ASN A 223 -0.95 -15.64 8.77
C ASN A 223 -2.30 -16.28 9.11
N GLU A 224 -3.05 -15.76 10.09
CA GLU A 224 -4.38 -16.27 10.43
C GLU A 224 -5.38 -16.08 9.27
N VAL A 225 -5.37 -14.91 8.62
CA VAL A 225 -6.22 -14.63 7.45
C VAL A 225 -5.85 -15.54 6.26
N LEU A 226 -4.56 -15.76 6.02
CA LEU A 226 -4.09 -16.67 4.97
C LEU A 226 -4.45 -18.12 5.28
N THR A 227 -4.30 -18.58 6.52
CA THR A 227 -4.67 -19.93 6.96
C THR A 227 -6.17 -20.19 6.76
N PHE A 228 -7.01 -19.21 7.09
CA PHE A 228 -8.44 -19.26 6.80
C PHE A 228 -8.69 -19.35 5.29
N SER A 229 -8.03 -18.51 4.50
CA SER A 229 -8.18 -18.44 3.04
C SER A 229 -7.82 -19.77 2.37
N ASP A 230 -6.70 -20.38 2.77
CA ASP A 230 -6.24 -21.68 2.28
C ASP A 230 -7.26 -22.78 2.59
N THR A 231 -7.74 -22.84 3.84
CA THR A 231 -8.76 -23.82 4.27
C THR A 231 -10.06 -23.69 3.46
N ASN A 232 -10.39 -22.46 3.06
CA ASN A 232 -11.59 -22.14 2.31
C ASN A 232 -11.38 -22.05 0.79
N GLN A 233 -10.18 -22.37 0.30
CA GLN A 233 -9.82 -22.31 -1.13
C GLN A 233 -10.10 -20.93 -1.75
N GLU A 234 -9.79 -19.87 -1.01
CA GLU A 234 -9.86 -18.50 -1.50
C GLU A 234 -8.56 -18.11 -2.20
N LYS A 235 -8.65 -17.31 -3.26
CA LYS A 235 -7.52 -16.64 -3.89
C LYS A 235 -7.27 -15.32 -3.16
N VAL A 236 -6.02 -15.05 -2.81
CA VAL A 236 -5.66 -13.87 -2.03
C VAL A 236 -4.90 -12.85 -2.87
N VAL A 237 -5.27 -11.59 -2.76
CA VAL A 237 -4.52 -10.43 -3.29
C VAL A 237 -4.01 -9.60 -2.10
N ILE A 238 -2.69 -9.47 -1.96
CA ILE A 238 -2.08 -8.65 -0.92
C ILE A 238 -1.73 -7.28 -1.51
N VAL A 239 -2.11 -6.23 -0.80
CA VAL A 239 -2.01 -4.83 -1.20
C VAL A 239 -1.14 -4.08 -0.21
N LYS A 240 -0.09 -3.40 -0.70
CA LYS A 240 0.89 -2.67 0.12
C LYS A 240 1.57 -1.56 -0.69
N THR A 241 2.14 -0.56 0.00
CA THR A 241 2.72 0.66 -0.62
C THR A 241 4.23 0.57 -0.91
N VAL A 242 4.97 -0.37 -0.30
CA VAL A 242 6.46 -0.38 -0.38
C VAL A 242 7.04 -1.73 -0.83
N ASP A 243 8.14 -1.66 -1.57
CA ASP A 243 9.04 -2.79 -1.84
C ASP A 243 9.90 -3.12 -0.59
N TYR A 244 9.32 -3.94 0.29
CA TYR A 244 9.86 -4.74 1.40
C TYR A 244 11.08 -4.23 2.23
N ILE A 245 10.84 -4.06 3.54
CA ILE A 245 11.71 -4.54 4.63
C ILE A 245 10.88 -5.49 5.50
N VAL A 246 11.31 -6.75 5.70
CA VAL A 246 10.76 -7.58 6.79
C VAL A 246 11.60 -7.32 8.03
N LEU A 247 11.15 -6.41 8.88
CA LEU A 247 11.77 -6.15 10.17
C LEU A 247 11.36 -7.24 11.18
N HIS A 248 12.18 -8.29 11.32
CA HIS A 248 12.00 -9.24 12.41
C HIS A 248 12.41 -8.57 13.73
N LEU A 249 11.45 -8.37 14.65
CA LEU A 249 11.72 -7.86 15.99
C LEU A 249 12.21 -8.93 16.98
N SER A 250 12.57 -10.12 16.49
CA SER A 250 13.19 -11.18 17.29
C SER A 250 14.45 -11.69 16.59
N GLY A 251 15.56 -11.74 17.33
CA GLY A 251 16.85 -12.27 16.88
C GLY A 251 16.85 -13.78 16.65
N SER A 252 15.99 -14.26 15.76
CA SER A 252 16.06 -15.60 15.21
C SER A 252 16.07 -15.49 13.69
N SER A 253 17.23 -15.78 13.12
CA SER A 253 17.40 -16.10 11.73
C SER A 253 16.54 -17.32 11.40
N ASP A 254 15.42 -17.13 10.71
CA ASP A 254 14.82 -18.11 9.80
C ASP A 254 13.54 -17.49 9.22
N LEU A 255 13.54 -17.21 7.92
CA LEU A 255 12.43 -17.30 6.96
C LEU A 255 12.77 -16.52 5.67
N ASN A 256 13.64 -17.10 4.85
CA ASN A 256 13.62 -16.88 3.41
C ASN A 256 12.51 -17.75 2.82
N ALA A 257 11.29 -17.23 2.75
CA ALA A 257 10.19 -17.93 2.06
C ALA A 257 9.07 -16.98 1.62
N PHE A 258 9.41 -15.96 0.83
CA PHE A 258 8.46 -15.33 -0.09
C PHE A 258 9.24 -14.95 -1.36
N GLY A 259 9.19 -15.84 -2.34
CA GLY A 259 9.67 -15.67 -3.70
C GLY A 259 8.65 -16.27 -4.67
#